data_AF-A0A4R1R939-F1
#
_entry.id   AF-A0A4R1R939-F1
#
_cell.length_a   1.000
_cell.length_b   1.000
_cell.length_c   1.000
_cell.angle_alpha   90.00
_cell.angle_beta   90.00
_cell.angle_gamma   90.00
#
_symmetry.space_group_name_H-M   'P 1'
#
loop_
_entity.id
_entity.type
_entity.pdbx_description
1 polymer ?
#
loop_
_entity_poly.entity_id
_entity_poly.type
_entity_poly.pdbx_seq_one_letter_code
_entity_poly.pdbx_strand_id
1 'polypeptide(L)' 'MGLCDELYLNERARGLGIGKRLLDEVLRWMKERGIARVKLHAYSWNRRAQKIYEMCGFEEYAVSYEKFI' A
#
# COMPACT_ATOMS: atom_id res chain seq x y z
N MET A 1 -14.43 -2.44 -6.25
CA MET A 1 -13.10 -1.78 -6.17
C MET A 1 -12.85 -1.46 -4.70
N GLY A 2 -11.69 -1.79 -4.17
CA GLY A 2 -11.29 -1.48 -2.79
C GLY A 2 -10.23 -0.38 -2.74
N LEU A 3 -10.18 0.36 -1.64
CA LEU A 3 -9.18 1.39 -1.35
C LEU A 3 -8.57 1.10 0.02
N CYS A 4 -7.25 0.99 0.07
CA CYS A 4 -6.49 1.07 1.33
C CYS A 4 -6.02 2.51 1.48
N ASP A 5 -6.70 3.27 2.33
CA ASP A 5 -6.43 4.70 2.53
C ASP A 5 -5.23 4.89 3.47
N GLU A 6 -5.35 4.37 4.70
CA GLU A 6 -4.28 4.45 5.70
C GLU A 6 -3.76 3.07 6.07
N LEU A 7 -2.44 2.89 5.95
CA LEU A 7 -1.73 1.72 6.42
C LEU A 7 -0.50 2.16 7.19
N TYR A 8 -0.48 1.87 8.48
CA TYR A 8 0.59 2.28 9.37
C TYR A 8 1.08 1.13 10.23
N LEU A 9 2.40 1.09 10.44
CA LEU A 9 3.03 0.26 11.45
C LEU A 9 3.76 1.13 12.46
N ASN A 10 3.56 0.80 13.74
CA ASN A 10 4.40 1.31 14.81
C ASN A 10 5.88 1.10 14.47
N GLU A 11 6.72 2.07 14.81
CA GLU A 11 8.15 2.06 14.50
C GLU A 11 8.84 0.78 14.95
N ARG A 12 8.48 0.26 16.14
CA ARG A 12 9.04 -0.97 16.71
C ARG A 12 8.69 -2.23 15.90
N ALA A 13 7.65 -2.18 15.07
CA ALA A 13 7.20 -3.28 14.22
C ALA A 13 7.75 -3.19 12.79
N ARG A 14 8.50 -2.12 12.45
CA ARG A 14 9.08 -1.94 11.11
C ARG A 14 10.34 -2.80 10.94
N GLY A 15 10.59 -3.23 9.71
CA GLY A 15 11.80 -4.01 9.38
C GLY A 15 11.67 -5.51 9.65
N LEU A 16 10.55 -5.94 10.24
CA LEU A 16 10.27 -7.33 10.59
C LEU A 16 9.40 -8.07 9.55
N GLY A 17 9.25 -7.50 8.34
CA GLY A 17 8.38 -8.06 7.30
C GLY A 17 6.87 -7.96 7.56
N ILE A 18 6.45 -7.32 8.67
CA ILE A 18 5.03 -7.22 9.07
C ILE A 18 4.19 -6.46 8.05
N GLY A 19 4.75 -5.44 7.40
CA GLY A 19 4.00 -4.63 6.42
C GLY A 19 3.48 -5.44 5.25
N LYS A 20 4.33 -6.32 4.70
CA LYS A 20 3.93 -7.25 3.64
C LYS A 20 2.84 -8.21 4.12
N ARG A 21 3.03 -8.82 5.30
CA ARG A 21 2.05 -9.77 5.87
C ARG A 21 0.68 -9.12 6.08
N LEU A 22 0.66 -7.87 6.54
CA LEU A 22 -0.57 -7.11 6.71
C LEU A 22 -1.25 -6.82 5.38
N LEU A 23 -0.50 -6.40 4.35
CA LEU A 23 -1.03 -6.21 3.00
C LEU A 23 -1.58 -7.49 2.39
N ASP A 24 -0.84 -8.60 2.47
CA ASP A 24 -1.28 -9.91 1.97
C ASP A 24 -2.63 -10.32 2.58
N GLU A 25 -2.79 -10.10 3.90
CA GLU A 25 -4.03 -10.38 4.62
C GLU A 25 -5.19 -9.49 4.14
N VAL A 26 -4.97 -8.19 4.00
CA VAL A 26 -5.98 -7.24 3.52
C VAL A 26 -6.41 -7.59 2.09
N LEU A 27 -5.46 -7.91 1.22
CA LEU A 27 -5.73 -8.32 -0.16
C LEU A 27 -6.53 -9.62 -0.22
N ARG A 28 -6.20 -10.61 0.63
CA ARG A 28 -6.98 -11.84 0.76
C ARG A 28 -8.41 -11.55 1.18
N TRP A 29 -8.59 -10.75 2.24
CA TRP A 29 -9.92 -10.37 2.73
C TRP A 29 -10.77 -9.64 1.67
N MET A 30 -10.15 -8.73 0.90
CA MET A 30 -10.83 -8.05 -0.20
C MET A 30 -11.23 -9.03 -1.32
N LYS A 31 -10.33 -9.95 -1.69
CA LYS A 31 -10.59 -10.97 -2.71
C LYS A 31 -11.76 -11.88 -2.33
N GLU A 32 -11.84 -12.32 -1.07
CA GLU A 32 -12.95 -13.13 -0.54
C GLU A 32 -14.30 -12.42 -0.64
N ARG A 33 -14.31 -11.09 -0.77
CA ARG A 33 -15.51 -10.25 -0.96
C ARG A 33 -15.82 -9.93 -2.41
N GLY A 34 -15.14 -10.57 -3.36
CA GLY A 34 -15.32 -10.33 -4.79
C GLY A 34 -14.71 -9.02 -5.27
N ILE A 35 -13.82 -8.38 -4.50
CA ILE A 35 -13.11 -7.19 -4.94
C ILE A 35 -11.95 -7.61 -5.85
N ALA A 36 -12.07 -7.28 -7.14
CA ALA A 36 -11.07 -7.63 -8.16
C ALA A 36 -9.99 -6.54 -8.40
N ARG A 37 -10.15 -5.34 -7.82
CA ARG A 37 -9.23 -4.22 -8.00
C ARG A 37 -9.07 -3.44 -6.72
N VAL A 38 -7.82 -3.25 -6.28
CA VAL A 38 -7.44 -2.53 -5.07
C VAL A 38 -6.55 -1.35 -5.45
N LYS A 39 -6.75 -0.21 -4.78
CA LYS A 39 -5.92 0.99 -4.90
C LYS A 39 -5.33 1.36 -3.55
N LEU A 40 -4.19 2.02 -3.58
CA LEU A 40 -3.56 2.68 -2.43
C LEU A 40 -2.76 3.88 -2.92
N HIS A 41 -2.37 4.74 -1.99
CA HIS A 41 -1.52 5.89 -2.28
C HIS A 41 -0.23 5.81 -1.48
N ALA A 42 0.87 6.23 -2.10
CA ALA A 42 2.16 6.40 -1.46
C ALA A 42 2.67 7.81 -1.74
N TYR A 43 3.15 8.50 -0.72
CA TYR A 43 3.88 9.74 -0.94
C TYR A 43 5.15 9.47 -1.77
N SER A 44 5.51 10.41 -2.65
CA SER A 44 6.65 10.29 -3.58
C SER A 44 7.99 10.06 -2.86
N TRP A 45 8.14 10.65 -1.67
CA TRP A 45 9.31 10.49 -0.82
C TRP A 45 9.34 9.17 -0.03
N ASN A 46 8.21 8.47 0.11
CA ASN A 46 8.11 7.24 0.90
C ASN A 46 8.52 6.00 0.10
N ARG A 47 9.80 5.96 -0.33
CA ARG A 47 10.37 4.87 -1.14
C ARG A 47 10.24 3.50 -0.50
N ARG A 48 10.23 3.44 0.84
CA ARG A 48 10.06 2.18 1.58
C ARG A 48 8.67 1.59 1.37
N ALA A 49 7.62 2.41 1.44
CA ALA A 49 6.26 1.96 1.20
C ALA A 49 6.06 1.53 -0.26
N GLN A 50 6.55 2.34 -1.22
CA GLN A 50 6.50 2.03 -2.65
C GLN A 50 7.08 0.63 -2.95
N LYS A 51 8.29 0.33 -2.46
CA LYS A 51 8.91 -1.00 -2.62
C LYS A 51 8.07 -2.14 -2.05
N ILE A 52 7.43 -1.95 -0.89
CA ILE A 52 6.56 -2.97 -0.30
C ILE A 52 5.34 -3.20 -1.20
N TYR A 53 4.74 -2.13 -1.73
CA TYR A 53 3.59 -2.24 -2.62
C TYR A 53 3.95 -2.94 -3.93
N GLU A 54 5.08 -2.59 -4.56
CA GLU A 54 5.61 -3.28 -5.74
C GLU A 54 5.84 -4.78 -5.46
N MET A 55 6.45 -5.13 -4.32
CA MET A 55 6.63 -6.52 -3.90
C MET A 55 5.32 -7.26 -3.65
N CYS A 56 4.22 -6.55 -3.39
CA CYS A 56 2.87 -7.10 -3.25
C CYS A 56 2.10 -7.12 -4.58
N GLY A 57 2.74 -6.77 -5.71
CA GLY A 57 2.14 -6.78 -7.04
C GLY A 57 1.32 -5.55 -7.40
N PHE A 58 1.47 -4.44 -6.66
CA PHE A 58 0.91 -3.16 -7.09
C PHE A 58 1.80 -2.54 -8.17
N GLU A 59 1.15 -1.87 -9.13
CA GLU A 59 1.80 -1.11 -10.19
C GLU A 59 1.44 0.37 -10.07
N GLU A 60 2.32 1.25 -10.57
CA GLU A 60 2.04 2.68 -10.65
C GLU A 60 0.83 2.93 -11.57
N TYR A 61 -0.15 3.69 -11.07
CA TYR A 61 -1.40 3.94 -11.80
C TYR A 61 -1.68 5.44 -12.05
N ALA A 62 -1.21 6.32 -11.17
CA ALA A 62 -1.46 7.76 -11.25
C ALA A 62 -0.27 8.56 -10.72
N VAL A 63 -0.08 9.76 -11.27
CA VAL A 63 0.93 10.73 -10.83
C VAL A 63 0.22 11.94 -10.23
N SER A 64 0.70 12.42 -9.09
CA SER A 64 0.19 13.62 -8.40
C SER A 64 1.21 14.75 -8.48
N TYR A 65 0.74 16.01 -8.58
CA TYR A 65 1.58 17.21 -8.65
C TYR A 65 1.29 18.12 -7.45
N GLU A 66 2.33 18.71 -6.85
CA GLU A 66 2.21 19.71 -5.79
C GLU A 66 3.21 20.86 -6.01
N LYS A 67 2.87 22.07 -5.54
CA LYS A 67 3.77 23.22 -5.50
C LYS A 67 3.45 24.10 -4.29
N PHE A 68 4.46 24.44 -3.51
CA PHE A 68 4.37 25.50 -2.49
C PHE A 68 4.44 26.87 -3.18
N ILE A 69 3.55 27.79 -2.80
CA ILE A 69 3.54 29.19 -3.27
C ILE A 69 4.17 30.06 -2.19
#